data_AF-B3CR68-F1
#
_entry.id   AF-B3CR68-F1
#
_cell.length_a   1.000
_cell.length_b   1.000
_cell.length_c   1.000
_cell.angle_alpha   90.00
_cell.angle_beta   90.00
_cell.angle_gamma   90.00
#
_symmetry.space_group_name_H-M   'P 1'
#
loop_
_entity.id
_entity.type
_entity.pdbx_description
1 polymer ?
#
loop_
_entity_poly.entity_id
_entity_poly.type
_entity_poly.pdbx_seq_one_letter_code
_entity_poly.pdbx_strand_id
1 'polypeptide(L)'
;MQNYYDYFKSIHIISVIFWMAGMLYLPRLYVYHTQVQTESESYNMLCTMERRLIFIMSLSMLLVFIMGGILFFIYNITIYDTWFHVKMLSVLLLSTMHGMFIRYHKMFVNKSNKKSTMFYKVINELVALLIVVAIFMVVLKPYW
;
A
#
# COMPACT_ATOMS: atom_id res chain seq x y z
N MET A 1 -21.14 -23.11 4.15
CA MET A 1 -20.82 -21.94 3.31
C MET A 1 -20.44 -20.71 4.14
N GLN A 2 -21.16 -20.37 5.22
CA GLN A 2 -20.83 -19.24 6.11
C GLN A 2 -19.39 -19.27 6.67
N ASN A 3 -18.92 -20.44 7.12
CA ASN A 3 -17.60 -20.58 7.74
C ASN A 3 -16.45 -20.13 6.83
N TYR A 4 -16.44 -20.54 5.55
CA TYR A 4 -15.35 -20.18 4.63
C TYR A 4 -15.34 -18.68 4.28
N TYR A 5 -16.50 -18.05 4.24
CA TYR A 5 -16.62 -16.62 3.98
C TYR A 5 -15.89 -15.80 5.04
N ASP A 6 -16.14 -16.09 6.32
CA ASP A 6 -15.52 -15.35 7.42
C ASP A 6 -14.00 -15.54 7.45
N TYR A 7 -13.50 -16.72 7.07
CA TYR A 7 -12.07 -16.96 6.89
C TYR A 7 -11.47 -16.09 5.77
N PHE A 8 -12.06 -16.10 4.57
CA PHE A 8 -11.55 -15.30 3.45
C PHE A 8 -11.61 -13.79 3.74
N LYS A 9 -12.70 -13.34 4.37
CA LYS A 9 -12.86 -11.96 4.81
C LYS A 9 -11.80 -11.56 5.84
N SER A 10 -11.55 -12.43 6.82
CA SER A 10 -10.52 -12.19 7.83
C SER A 10 -9.13 -12.09 7.22
N ILE A 11 -8.77 -13.03 6.33
CA ILE A 11 -7.47 -13.01 5.63
C ILE A 11 -7.35 -11.76 4.75
N HIS A 12 -8.41 -11.37 4.06
CA HIS A 12 -8.42 -10.13 3.27
C HIS A 12 -8.15 -8.91 4.15
N ILE A 13 -8.86 -8.76 5.28
CA ILE A 13 -8.69 -7.63 6.20
C ILE A 13 -7.27 -7.60 6.76
N ILE A 14 -6.75 -8.75 7.22
CA ILE A 14 -5.37 -8.86 7.72
C ILE A 14 -4.38 -8.40 6.65
N SER A 15 -4.56 -8.86 5.41
CA SER A 15 -3.70 -8.49 4.28
C SER A 15 -3.76 -6.99 3.96
N VAL A 16 -4.97 -6.39 4.02
CA VAL A 16 -5.15 -4.95 3.85
C VAL A 16 -4.40 -4.17 4.93
N ILE A 17 -4.49 -4.59 6.20
CA ILE A 17 -3.81 -3.92 7.32
C ILE A 17 -2.29 -3.96 7.13
N PHE A 18 -1.72 -5.13 6.83
CA PHE A 18 -0.28 -5.25 6.59
C PHE A 18 0.19 -4.40 5.41
N TRP A 19 -0.59 -4.37 4.33
CA TRP A 19 -0.26 -3.57 3.16
C TRP A 19 -0.34 -2.06 3.47
N MET A 20 -1.41 -1.60 4.11
CA MET A 20 -1.61 -0.20 4.50
C MET A 20 -0.51 0.29 5.46
N ALA A 21 -0.16 -0.52 6.47
CA ALA A 21 0.89 -0.18 7.42
C ALA A 21 2.24 0.03 6.72
N GLY A 22 2.59 -0.87 5.79
CA GLY A 22 3.81 -0.73 5.01
C GLY A 22 3.78 0.46 4.05
N MET A 23 2.64 0.73 3.40
CA MET A 23 2.46 1.87 2.50
C MET A 23 2.66 3.22 3.21
N LEU A 24 2.28 3.34 4.47
CA LEU A 24 2.52 4.53 5.30
C LEU A 24 3.96 4.59 5.82
N TYR A 25 4.55 3.44 6.16
CA TYR A 25 5.87 3.43 6.79
C TYR A 25 7.02 3.62 5.79
N LEU A 26 6.89 3.10 4.58
CA LEU A 26 7.96 3.11 3.57
C LEU A 26 8.34 4.53 3.07
N PRO A 27 7.41 5.44 2.76
CA PRO A 27 7.75 6.82 2.41
C PRO A 27 8.49 7.55 3.53
N ARG A 28 8.11 7.28 4.78
CA ARG A 28 8.77 7.82 5.96
C ARG A 28 10.20 7.33 6.08
N LEU A 29 10.47 6.05 5.78
CA LEU A 29 11.85 5.55 5.69
C LEU A 29 12.64 6.27 4.59
N TYR A 30 12.05 6.52 3.42
CA TYR A 30 12.73 7.28 2.37
C TYR A 30 13.09 8.70 2.78
N VAL A 31 12.24 9.38 3.56
CA VAL A 31 12.56 10.70 4.15
C VAL A 31 13.86 10.62 4.95
N TYR A 32 13.99 9.65 5.85
CA TYR A 32 15.22 9.46 6.63
C TYR A 32 16.39 9.05 5.74
N HIS A 33 16.17 8.19 4.75
CA HIS A 33 17.21 7.75 3.82
C HIS A 33 17.82 8.91 3.01
N THR A 34 17.01 9.90 2.62
CA THR A 34 17.54 11.10 1.93
C THR A 34 18.45 11.97 2.80
N GLN A 35 18.41 11.81 4.12
CA GLN A 35 19.21 12.60 5.07
C GLN A 35 20.53 11.92 5.45
N VAL A 36 20.70 10.66 5.04
CA VAL A 36 21.86 9.83 5.38
C VAL A 36 22.86 9.83 4.24
N GLN A 37 24.16 9.90 4.57
CA GLN A 37 25.23 9.86 3.58
C GLN A 37 25.32 8.48 2.90
N THR A 38 25.55 8.47 1.58
CA THR A 38 25.52 7.28 0.71
C THR A 38 26.57 6.20 1.01
N GLU A 39 27.57 6.50 1.84
CA GLU A 39 28.65 5.57 2.21
C GLU A 39 28.58 5.14 3.68
N SER A 40 27.59 5.62 4.43
CA SER A 40 27.43 5.24 5.83
C SER A 40 26.83 3.83 5.98
N GLU A 41 27.15 3.15 7.08
CA GLU A 41 26.52 1.88 7.44
C GLU A 41 24.99 2.00 7.57
N SER A 42 24.53 3.17 8.04
CA SER A 42 23.10 3.49 8.17
C SER A 42 22.38 3.45 6.81
N TYR A 43 23.04 3.87 5.72
CA TYR A 43 22.48 3.81 4.37
C TYR A 43 22.20 2.37 3.92
N ASN A 44 23.16 1.47 4.14
CA ASN A 44 23.03 0.06 3.80
C ASN A 44 22.00 -0.66 4.67
N MET A 45 21.92 -0.29 5.95
CA MET A 45 20.88 -0.79 6.86
C MET A 45 19.49 -0.39 6.37
N LEU A 46 19.29 0.89 6.00
CA LEU A 46 18.01 1.38 5.47
C LEU A 46 17.61 0.67 4.18
N CYS A 47 18.55 0.46 3.24
CA CYS A 47 18.29 -0.36 2.06
C CYS A 47 17.78 -1.76 2.43
N THR A 48 18.36 -2.40 3.45
CA THR A 48 17.95 -3.74 3.88
C THR A 48 16.56 -3.73 4.51
N MET A 49 16.26 -2.74 5.36
CA MET A 49 14.96 -2.57 6.01
C MET A 49 13.86 -2.33 4.97
N GLU A 50 14.10 -1.42 4.03
CA GLU A 50 13.17 -1.12 2.93
C GLU A 50 12.88 -2.35 2.08
N ARG A 51 13.90 -3.13 1.71
CA ARG A 51 13.72 -4.34 0.91
C ARG A 51 12.84 -5.37 1.62
N ARG A 52 13.07 -5.59 2.91
CA ARG A 52 12.25 -6.51 3.72
C ARG A 52 10.81 -6.02 3.83
N LEU A 53 10.61 -4.72 4.04
CA LEU A 53 9.29 -4.13 4.11
C LEU A 53 8.54 -4.25 2.77
N ILE A 54 9.21 -3.94 1.66
CA ILE A 54 8.66 -4.09 0.30
C ILE A 54 8.24 -5.53 0.02
N PHE A 55 9.00 -6.52 0.47
CA PHE A 55 8.64 -7.93 0.32
C PHE A 55 7.33 -8.26 1.03
N ILE A 56 7.23 -7.89 2.32
CA ILE A 56 6.01 -8.10 3.12
C ILE A 56 4.83 -7.38 2.46
N MET A 57 5.00 -6.11 2.10
CA MET A 57 3.96 -5.31 1.45
C MET A 57 3.50 -5.91 0.12
N SER A 58 4.42 -6.42 -0.70
CA SER A 58 4.08 -6.99 -2.01
C SER A 58 3.31 -8.30 -1.85
N LEU A 59 3.69 -9.12 -0.87
CA LEU A 59 2.97 -10.34 -0.52
C LEU A 59 1.56 -10.01 0.00
N SER A 60 1.45 -9.03 0.90
CA SER A 60 0.16 -8.57 1.42
C SER A 60 -0.72 -8.00 0.31
N MET A 61 -0.19 -7.17 -0.59
CA MET A 61 -0.92 -6.63 -1.74
C MET A 61 -1.47 -7.75 -2.63
N LEU A 62 -0.65 -8.77 -2.93
CA LEU A 62 -1.09 -9.93 -3.71
C LEU A 62 -2.28 -10.64 -3.03
N LEU A 63 -2.20 -10.87 -1.71
CA LEU A 63 -3.30 -11.47 -0.95
C LEU A 63 -4.55 -10.58 -0.93
N VAL A 64 -4.41 -9.26 -0.86
CA VAL A 64 -5.53 -8.32 -0.97
C VAL A 64 -6.28 -8.52 -2.29
N PHE A 65 -5.58 -8.61 -3.42
CA PHE A 65 -6.20 -8.81 -4.73
C PHE A 65 -6.84 -10.19 -4.87
N ILE A 66 -6.15 -11.26 -4.46
CA ILE A 66 -6.69 -12.63 -4.56
C ILE A 66 -7.94 -12.76 -3.69
N MET A 67 -7.85 -12.41 -2.41
CA MET A 67 -8.98 -12.54 -1.48
C MET A 67 -10.11 -11.57 -1.82
N GLY A 68 -9.78 -10.35 -2.27
CA GLY A 68 -10.75 -9.38 -2.73
C GLY A 68 -11.54 -9.88 -3.95
N GLY A 69 -10.85 -10.52 -4.89
CA GLY A 69 -11.46 -11.18 -6.05
C GLY A 69 -12.37 -12.34 -5.63
N ILE A 70 -11.91 -13.23 -4.76
CA ILE A 70 -12.71 -14.34 -4.23
C ILE A 70 -13.99 -13.83 -3.55
N LEU A 71 -13.88 -12.82 -2.67
CA LEU A 71 -15.02 -12.23 -1.98
C LEU A 71 -16.00 -11.56 -2.95
N PHE A 72 -15.49 -10.92 -4.01
CA PHE A 72 -16.30 -10.31 -5.05
C PHE A 72 -17.18 -11.34 -5.76
N PHE A 73 -16.61 -12.49 -6.15
CA PHE A 73 -17.37 -13.58 -6.78
C PHE A 73 -18.38 -14.25 -5.83
N ILE A 74 -18.03 -14.41 -4.55
CA ILE A 74 -18.93 -15.04 -3.55
C ILE A 74 -20.12 -14.14 -3.23
N TYR A 75 -19.91 -12.82 -3.14
CA TYR A 75 -20.92 -11.88 -2.64
C TYR A 75 -21.80 -11.29 -3.75
N ASN A 76 -21.53 -11.61 -5.02
CA ASN A 76 -22.21 -11.03 -6.18
C ASN A 76 -22.34 -9.50 -6.06
N ILE A 77 -21.23 -8.85 -5.63
CA ILE A 77 -21.20 -7.41 -5.36
C ILE A 77 -21.69 -6.69 -6.60
N THR A 78 -22.72 -5.88 -6.43
CA THR A 78 -23.31 -5.09 -7.51
C THR A 78 -22.28 -4.07 -7.97
N ILE A 79 -21.69 -4.31 -9.14
CA ILE A 79 -20.63 -3.48 -9.73
C ILE A 79 -21.11 -2.04 -9.96
N TYR A 80 -22.43 -1.85 -10.04
CA TYR A 80 -23.09 -0.59 -10.38
C TYR A 80 -23.09 0.45 -9.26
N ASP A 81 -22.67 0.09 -8.04
CA ASP A 81 -22.64 1.05 -6.95
C ASP A 81 -21.43 1.99 -7.06
N THR A 82 -21.67 3.30 -7.05
CA THR A 82 -20.64 4.34 -7.16
C THR A 82 -19.51 4.18 -6.12
N TRP A 83 -19.84 3.76 -4.88
CA TRP A 83 -18.85 3.56 -3.82
C TRP A 83 -17.81 2.49 -4.17
N PHE A 84 -18.22 1.46 -4.93
CA PHE A 84 -17.32 0.39 -5.36
C PHE A 84 -16.28 0.91 -6.35
N HIS A 85 -16.70 1.72 -7.32
CA HIS A 85 -15.79 2.34 -8.28
C HIS A 85 -14.76 3.26 -7.61
N VAL A 86 -15.20 4.11 -6.67
CA VAL A 86 -14.29 5.01 -5.95
C VAL A 86 -13.30 4.24 -5.08
N LYS A 87 -13.76 3.19 -4.39
CA LYS A 87 -12.88 2.29 -3.64
C LYS A 87 -11.86 1.63 -4.56
N MET A 88 -12.29 1.07 -5.68
CA MET A 88 -11.40 0.37 -6.61
C MET A 88 -10.38 1.33 -7.23
N LEU A 89 -10.78 2.56 -7.58
CA LEU A 89 -9.87 3.60 -8.01
C LEU A 89 -8.82 3.91 -6.93
N SER A 90 -9.23 4.03 -5.67
CA SER A 90 -8.31 4.27 -4.55
C SER A 90 -7.31 3.14 -4.37
N VAL A 91 -7.76 1.88 -4.46
CA VAL A 91 -6.89 0.70 -4.38
C VAL A 91 -5.92 0.66 -5.56
N LEU A 92 -6.38 0.95 -6.78
CA LEU A 92 -5.51 1.03 -7.96
C LEU A 92 -4.45 2.12 -7.80
N LEU A 93 -4.82 3.31 -7.34
CA LEU A 93 -3.86 4.38 -7.05
C LEU A 93 -2.83 3.94 -6.01
N LEU A 94 -3.25 3.32 -4.90
CA LEU A 94 -2.33 2.77 -3.91
C LEU A 94 -1.40 1.70 -4.51
N SER A 95 -1.90 0.83 -5.38
CA SER A 95 -1.06 -0.16 -6.08
C SER A 95 -0.05 0.47 -7.04
N THR A 96 -0.43 1.54 -7.75
CA THR A 96 0.54 2.29 -8.57
C THR A 96 1.63 2.91 -7.72
N MET A 97 1.27 3.49 -6.57
CA MET A 97 2.24 4.06 -5.61
C MET A 97 3.16 2.97 -5.03
N HIS A 98 2.63 1.79 -4.71
CA HIS A 98 3.44 0.64 -4.29
C HIS A 98 4.51 0.29 -5.34
N GLY A 99 4.13 0.23 -6.61
CA GLY A 99 5.07 0.03 -7.72
C GLY A 99 6.13 1.15 -7.82
N MET A 100 5.73 2.40 -7.60
CA MET A 100 6.66 3.53 -7.54
C MET A 100 7.66 3.41 -6.37
N PHE A 101 7.23 2.91 -5.21
CA PHE A 101 8.13 2.70 -4.07
C PHE A 101 9.20 1.65 -4.38
N ILE A 102 8.82 0.54 -5.01
CA ILE A 102 9.80 -0.46 -5.49
C ILE A 102 10.84 0.21 -6.42
N ARG A 103 10.38 1.09 -7.32
CA ARG A 103 11.29 1.84 -8.21
C ARG A 103 12.20 2.79 -7.42
N TYR A 104 11.69 3.53 -6.45
CA TYR A 104 12.51 4.43 -5.63
C TYR A 104 13.54 3.68 -4.79
N HIS A 105 13.17 2.55 -4.19
CA HIS A 105 14.11 1.69 -3.50
C HIS A 105 15.26 1.25 -4.41
N LYS A 106 14.98 0.83 -5.66
CA LYS A 106 16.03 0.52 -6.64
C LYS A 106 16.94 1.72 -6.94
N MET A 107 16.40 2.94 -6.97
CA MET A 107 17.20 4.16 -7.14
C MET A 107 18.10 4.44 -5.93
N PHE A 108 17.62 4.20 -4.71
CA PHE A 108 18.43 4.29 -3.49
C PHE A 108 19.55 3.24 -3.49
N VAL A 109 19.26 1.99 -3.81
CA VAL A 109 20.29 0.93 -3.91
C VAL A 109 21.35 1.29 -4.96
N ASN A 110 20.95 1.85 -6.09
CA ASN A 110 21.86 2.30 -7.15
C ASN A 110 22.51 3.67 -6.89
N LYS A 111 22.32 4.27 -5.70
CA LYS A 111 22.83 5.59 -5.32
C LYS A 111 22.53 6.71 -6.33
N SER A 112 21.42 6.57 -7.08
CA SER A 112 21.03 7.48 -8.17
C SER A 112 19.79 8.30 -7.83
N ASN A 113 19.38 8.29 -6.56
CA ASN A 113 18.21 9.04 -6.14
C ASN A 113 18.48 10.55 -6.15
N LYS A 114 17.66 11.29 -6.92
CA LYS A 114 17.71 12.75 -7.04
C LYS A 114 16.51 13.44 -6.39
N LYS A 115 15.63 12.68 -5.72
CA LYS A 115 14.40 13.22 -5.13
C LYS A 115 14.69 13.83 -3.75
N SER A 116 14.08 14.97 -3.49
CA SER A 116 14.24 15.71 -2.24
C SER A 116 13.45 15.06 -1.09
N THR A 117 13.84 15.36 0.14
CA THR A 117 13.12 14.94 1.35
C THR A 117 11.65 15.40 1.34
N MET A 118 11.37 16.60 0.81
CA MET A 118 10.01 17.15 0.72
C MET A 118 9.11 16.30 -0.19
N PHE A 119 9.66 15.77 -1.29
CA PHE A 119 8.92 14.89 -2.19
C PHE A 119 8.39 13.64 -1.46
N TYR A 120 9.22 12.98 -0.65
CA TYR A 120 8.80 11.80 0.11
C TYR A 120 7.81 12.12 1.25
N LYS A 121 7.89 13.32 1.84
CA LYS A 121 6.88 13.80 2.81
C LYS A 121 5.52 13.99 2.15
N VAL A 122 5.48 14.62 0.97
CA VAL A 122 4.21 14.82 0.23
C VAL A 122 3.61 13.47 -0.18
N ILE A 123 4.44 12.53 -0.64
CA ILE A 123 3.99 11.16 -0.93
C ILE A 123 3.38 10.50 0.31
N ASN A 124 3.99 10.63 1.49
CA ASN A 124 3.46 10.07 2.72
C ASN A 124 2.03 10.56 3.00
N GLU A 125 1.82 11.89 2.92
CA GLU A 125 0.50 12.49 3.14
C GLU A 125 -0.52 12.05 2.07
N LEU A 126 -0.09 11.93 0.82
CA LEU A 126 -0.95 11.44 -0.26
C LEU A 126 -1.41 9.99 -0.01
N VAL A 127 -0.50 9.11 0.44
CA VAL A 127 -0.85 7.72 0.81
C VAL A 127 -1.84 7.73 1.97
N ALA A 128 -1.60 8.52 3.00
CA ALA A 128 -2.50 8.61 4.15
C ALA A 128 -3.91 9.06 3.73
N LEU A 129 -4.00 10.09 2.89
CA LEU A 129 -5.27 10.57 2.36
C LEU A 129 -6.01 9.49 1.56
N LEU A 130 -5.31 8.77 0.67
CA LEU A 130 -5.91 7.69 -0.12
C LEU A 130 -6.43 6.55 0.75
N ILE A 131 -5.71 6.19 1.83
CA ILE A 131 -6.15 5.18 2.79
C ILE A 131 -7.42 5.64 3.51
N VAL A 132 -7.46 6.90 3.98
CA VAL A 132 -8.65 7.46 4.63
C VAL A 132 -9.85 7.41 3.69
N VAL A 133 -9.71 7.90 2.45
CA VAL A 133 -10.78 7.85 1.44
C VAL A 133 -11.25 6.42 1.18
N ALA A 134 -10.32 5.47 1.00
CA ALA A 134 -10.66 4.07 0.77
C ALA A 134 -11.44 3.46 1.94
N ILE A 135 -11.06 3.74 3.18
CA ILE A 135 -11.75 3.25 4.38
C ILE A 135 -13.15 3.86 4.51
N PHE A 136 -13.27 5.18 4.36
CA PHE A 136 -14.57 5.87 4.44
C PHE A 136 -15.55 5.33 3.40
N MET A 137 -15.10 5.10 2.16
CA MET A 137 -15.94 4.53 1.11
C MET A 137 -16.41 3.10 1.42
N VAL A 138 -15.56 2.29 2.06
CA VAL A 138 -15.91 0.91 2.45
C VAL A 138 -16.87 0.86 3.64
N VAL A 139 -16.72 1.76 4.60
CA VAL A 139 -17.48 1.76 5.85
C VAL A 139 -18.83 2.46 5.67
N LEU A 140 -18.83 3.66 5.11
CA LEU A 140 -20.05 4.45 4.94
C LEU A 140 -20.93 3.94 3.80
N LYS A 141 -20.33 3.28 2.79
CA LYS A 141 -21.00 2.80 1.57
C LYS A 141 -22.09 3.78 1.10
N PRO A 142 -21.73 5.04 0.85
CA PRO A 142 -22.75 6.04 0.63
C PRO A 142 -23.55 5.70 -0.63
N TYR A 143 -24.87 5.65 -0.47
CA TYR A 143 -25.83 5.42 -1.54
C TYR A 143 -26.03 6.75 -2.28
N TRP A 144 -25.10 7.09 -3.18
CA TRP A 144 -25.30 8.16 -4.16
C TRP A 144 -25.73 7.56 -5.49
#